data_AF-A0A967HLU7-F1
#
_entry.id   AF-A0A967HLU7-F1
#
_cell.length_a   1.000
_cell.length_b   1.000
_cell.length_c   1.000
_cell.angle_alpha   90.00
_cell.angle_beta   90.00
_cell.angle_gamma   90.00
#
_symmetry.space_group_name_H-M   'P 1'
#
loop_
_entity.id
_entity.type
_entity.pdbx_description
1 polymer ?
#
loop_
_entity_poly.entity_id
_entity_poly.type
_entity_poly.pdbx_seq_one_letter_code
_entity_poly.pdbx_strand_id
1 'polypeptide(L)'
;MIEVTDHRLLEVRRDAYVDSVGLLNVSQEMQDVSDVTWANALMGTPANLELLQDAGFGAGEVEGLRANDLVLAVVAESEDAARRAMDVATESMRGGGPEEAAPAEAAVPRSLEEAAASLGDANIAVVSVPGEYAALEAHKALSAGLHVLLFSDHVPVEDEVTLKRRAADLGLLVMGPGAGTAMLGGAGLGFANAVRPGPVRVVAAAGTGAQEAMTLLHRWGSGVSDVVGVGGRDLS
;
A
#
# COMPACT_ATOMS: atom_id res chain seq x y z
N MET A 1 18.73 -2.87 36.74
CA MET A 1 17.78 -3.26 35.68
C MET A 1 16.81 -2.12 35.57
N ILE A 2 16.85 -1.35 34.48
CA ILE A 2 15.82 -0.36 34.19
C ILE A 2 14.67 -1.19 33.60
N GLU A 3 13.52 -1.24 34.28
CA GLU A 3 12.29 -1.72 33.65
C GLU A 3 12.00 -0.77 32.49
N VAL A 4 12.24 -1.23 31.27
CA VAL A 4 11.73 -0.54 30.07
C VAL A 4 10.25 -0.84 30.05
N THR A 5 9.45 0.09 30.55
CA THR A 5 8.01 0.01 30.46
C THR A 5 7.62 0.44 29.05
N ASP A 6 7.39 -0.54 28.16
CA ASP A 6 6.87 -0.25 26.84
C ASP A 6 5.48 0.41 26.96
N HIS A 7 5.35 1.60 26.41
CA HIS A 7 4.09 2.34 26.35
C HIS A 7 3.32 1.95 25.09
N ARG A 8 2.10 1.45 25.27
CA ARG A 8 1.22 0.99 24.19
C ARG A 8 0.02 1.91 24.06
N LEU A 9 -0.26 2.35 22.83
CA LEU A 9 -1.47 3.09 22.49
C LEU A 9 -2.17 2.41 21.32
N LEU A 10 -3.50 2.34 21.39
CA LEU A 10 -4.37 1.81 20.35
C LEU A 10 -5.57 2.73 20.18
N GLU A 11 -5.82 3.18 18.97
CA GLU A 11 -6.99 3.97 18.58
C GLU A 11 -7.75 3.23 17.49
N VAL A 12 -9.07 3.15 17.63
CA VAL A 12 -9.96 2.52 16.66
C VAL A 12 -10.90 3.56 16.08
N ARG A 13 -10.90 3.68 14.75
CA ARG A 13 -11.84 4.50 13.99
C ARG A 13 -12.81 3.57 13.26
N ARG A 14 -14.04 3.53 13.75
CA ARG A 14 -15.09 2.66 13.21
C ARG A 14 -15.55 3.12 11.83
N ASP A 15 -15.77 2.16 10.94
CA ASP A 15 -16.24 2.39 9.56
C ASP A 15 -15.39 3.43 8.77
N ALA A 16 -14.10 3.53 9.09
CA ALA A 16 -13.16 4.46 8.47
C ALA A 16 -12.18 3.69 7.58
N TYR A 17 -12.66 3.21 6.43
CA TYR A 17 -11.82 2.47 5.50
C TYR A 17 -10.72 3.35 4.89
N VAL A 18 -9.49 2.84 4.92
CA VAL A 18 -8.32 3.39 4.21
C VAL A 18 -7.69 2.26 3.41
N ASP A 19 -7.26 2.56 2.18
CA ASP A 19 -6.64 1.55 1.32
C ASP A 19 -5.25 1.14 1.82
N SER A 20 -4.76 -0.01 1.34
CA SER A 20 -3.53 -0.62 1.85
C SER A 20 -2.29 0.27 1.65
N VAL A 21 -2.23 1.06 0.57
CA VAL A 21 -1.07 1.94 0.30
C VAL A 21 -1.08 3.13 1.24
N GLY A 22 -2.27 3.73 1.46
CA GLY A 22 -2.43 4.79 2.46
C GLY A 22 -2.01 4.33 3.86
N LEU A 23 -2.44 3.13 4.26
CA LEU A 23 -2.06 2.54 5.55
C LEU A 23 -0.55 2.30 5.68
N LEU A 24 0.11 1.85 4.61
CA LEU A 24 1.56 1.63 4.59
C LEU A 24 2.34 2.93 4.78
N ASN A 25 1.95 4.00 4.07
CA ASN A 25 2.59 5.30 4.20
C ASN A 25 2.47 5.83 5.64
N VAL A 26 1.27 5.78 6.21
CA VAL A 26 1.04 6.21 7.59
C VAL A 26 1.85 5.35 8.58
N SER A 27 1.85 4.03 8.40
CA SER A 27 2.62 3.12 9.26
C SER A 27 4.11 3.46 9.26
N GLN A 28 4.67 3.75 8.08
CA GLN A 28 6.07 4.12 7.94
C GLN A 28 6.38 5.44 8.66
N GLU A 29 5.55 6.46 8.47
CA GLU A 29 5.73 7.76 9.13
C GLU A 29 5.62 7.66 10.66
N MET A 30 4.71 6.82 11.17
CA MET A 30 4.61 6.53 12.61
C MET A 30 5.87 5.84 13.14
N GLN A 31 6.40 4.87 12.38
CA GLN A 31 7.58 4.09 12.76
C GLN A 31 8.88 4.92 12.75
N ASP A 32 8.94 5.97 11.93
CA ASP A 32 10.09 6.89 11.85
C ASP A 32 10.19 7.87 13.04
N VAL A 33 9.18 7.92 13.92
CA VAL A 33 9.21 8.74 15.14
C VAL A 33 10.24 8.18 16.13
N SER A 34 11.12 9.03 16.65
CA SER A 34 12.13 8.63 17.64
C SER A 34 11.50 8.02 18.89
N ASP A 35 12.13 6.95 19.38
CA ASP A 35 11.73 6.14 20.53
C ASP A 35 10.47 5.27 20.31
N VAL A 36 9.98 5.16 19.07
CA VAL A 36 8.98 4.15 18.67
C VAL A 36 9.68 2.85 18.33
N THR A 37 9.26 1.76 18.98
CA THR A 37 9.79 0.42 18.71
C THR A 37 8.95 -0.29 17.65
N TRP A 38 7.65 -0.03 17.62
CA TRP A 38 6.72 -0.62 16.66
C TRP A 38 5.51 0.30 16.45
N ALA A 39 5.11 0.52 15.21
CA ALA A 39 3.89 1.24 14.90
C ALA A 39 3.27 0.80 13.58
N ASN A 40 1.94 0.65 13.54
CA ASN A 40 1.21 0.34 12.32
C ASN A 40 -0.17 1.02 12.30
N ALA A 41 -0.58 1.43 11.11
CA ALA A 41 -1.96 1.70 10.73
C ALA A 41 -2.49 0.51 9.91
N LEU A 42 -3.60 -0.07 10.32
CA LEU A 42 -4.12 -1.32 9.73
C LEU A 42 -5.65 -1.37 9.74
N MET A 43 -6.22 -2.13 8.81
CA MET A 43 -7.65 -2.49 8.87
C MET A 43 -7.88 -3.64 9.84
N GLY A 44 -9.07 -3.71 10.46
CA GLY A 44 -9.49 -4.77 11.38
C GLY A 44 -9.79 -6.13 10.71
N THR A 45 -8.91 -6.60 9.82
CA THR A 45 -8.99 -7.93 9.21
C THR A 45 -8.38 -8.98 10.14
N PRO A 46 -8.78 -10.26 10.06
CA PRO A 46 -8.25 -11.31 10.95
C PRO A 46 -6.71 -11.39 10.98
N ALA A 47 -6.05 -11.29 9.83
CA ALA A 47 -4.59 -11.32 9.74
C ALA A 47 -3.92 -10.15 10.48
N ASN A 48 -4.53 -8.98 10.46
CA ASN A 48 -4.02 -7.80 11.15
C ASN A 48 -4.29 -7.85 12.67
N LEU A 49 -5.35 -8.54 13.10
CA LEU A 49 -5.61 -8.75 14.53
C LEU A 49 -4.55 -9.66 15.16
N GLU A 50 -4.06 -10.68 14.44
CA GLU A 50 -2.93 -11.51 14.87
C GLU A 50 -1.66 -10.66 15.06
N LEU A 51 -1.39 -9.74 14.12
CA LEU A 51 -0.26 -8.81 14.19
C LEU A 51 -0.33 -7.87 15.41
N LEU A 52 -1.53 -7.41 15.80
CA LEU A 52 -1.72 -6.64 17.04
C LEU A 52 -1.46 -7.48 18.30
N GLN A 53 -1.90 -8.74 18.30
CA GLN A 53 -1.66 -9.64 19.44
C GLN A 53 -0.17 -9.94 19.62
N ASP A 54 0.55 -10.16 18.52
CA ASP A 54 2.00 -10.36 18.53
C ASP A 54 2.77 -9.12 19.04
N ALA A 55 2.24 -7.92 18.78
CA ALA A 55 2.76 -6.66 19.34
C ALA A 55 2.40 -6.43 20.82
N GLY A 56 1.60 -7.33 21.41
CA GLY A 56 1.24 -7.31 22.83
C GLY A 56 -0.04 -6.53 23.15
N PHE A 57 -0.88 -6.21 22.16
CA PHE A 57 -2.22 -5.69 22.41
C PHE A 57 -3.16 -6.82 22.83
N GLY A 58 -3.94 -6.60 23.89
CA GLY A 58 -4.78 -7.62 24.49
C GLY A 58 -5.95 -8.01 23.59
N ALA A 59 -6.39 -9.27 23.68
CA ALA A 59 -7.54 -9.78 22.92
C ALA A 59 -8.83 -8.95 23.12
N GLY A 60 -9.02 -8.36 24.31
CA GLY A 60 -10.16 -7.49 24.61
C GLY A 60 -10.08 -6.09 23.98
N GLU A 61 -8.88 -5.61 23.63
CA GLU A 61 -8.68 -4.31 22.96
C GLU A 61 -9.04 -4.37 21.47
N VAL A 62 -8.94 -5.57 20.89
CA VAL A 62 -9.20 -5.84 19.48
C VAL A 62 -10.52 -6.58 19.22
N GLU A 63 -11.29 -6.84 20.28
CA GLU A 63 -12.54 -7.59 20.19
C GLU A 63 -13.61 -6.82 19.40
N GLY A 64 -14.26 -7.52 18.45
CA GLY A 64 -15.35 -6.95 17.65
C GLY A 64 -14.91 -5.94 16.59
N LEU A 65 -13.61 -5.85 16.28
CA LEU A 65 -13.13 -5.14 15.09
C LEU A 65 -13.58 -5.84 13.81
N ARG A 66 -13.87 -5.03 12.79
CA ARG A 66 -14.32 -5.48 11.46
C ARG A 66 -13.35 -5.01 10.39
N ALA A 67 -13.44 -5.60 9.20
CA ALA A 67 -12.58 -5.27 8.07
C ALA A 67 -12.62 -3.79 7.62
N ASN A 68 -13.66 -3.05 8.00
CA ASN A 68 -13.81 -1.61 7.69
C ASN A 68 -13.40 -0.69 8.85
N ASP A 69 -12.95 -1.24 9.98
CA ASP A 69 -12.45 -0.46 11.10
C ASP A 69 -10.96 -0.20 10.91
N LEU A 70 -10.56 1.07 10.97
CA LEU A 70 -9.15 1.47 10.98
C LEU A 70 -8.62 1.40 12.41
N VAL A 71 -7.43 0.83 12.57
CA VAL A 71 -6.70 0.71 13.83
C VAL A 71 -5.35 1.38 13.69
N LEU A 72 -5.04 2.29 14.61
CA LEU A 72 -3.72 2.88 14.79
C LEU A 72 -3.14 2.31 16.07
N ALA A 73 -1.95 1.70 16.00
CA ALA A 73 -1.34 1.03 17.13
C ALA A 73 0.15 1.35 17.22
N VAL A 74 0.62 1.68 18.42
CA VAL A 74 2.00 2.10 18.70
C VAL A 74 2.53 1.43 19.97
N VAL A 75 3.78 0.99 19.91
CA VAL A 75 4.62 0.60 21.04
C VAL A 75 5.85 1.50 21.03
N ALA A 76 6.14 2.15 22.15
CA ALA A 76 7.25 3.08 22.27
C ALA A 76 7.92 3.02 23.65
N GLU A 77 9.16 3.50 23.75
CA GLU A 77 9.92 3.55 25.01
C GLU A 77 9.38 4.62 25.98
N SER A 78 8.55 5.56 25.49
CA SER A 78 7.91 6.59 26.30
C SER A 78 6.48 6.89 25.83
N GLU A 79 5.63 7.33 26.76
CA GLU A 79 4.26 7.76 26.46
C GLU A 79 4.23 8.94 25.47
N ASP A 80 5.18 9.87 25.61
CA ASP A 80 5.29 11.03 24.71
C ASP A 80 5.65 10.61 23.28
N ALA A 81 6.52 9.62 23.11
CA ALA A 81 6.83 9.07 21.79
C ALA A 81 5.61 8.38 21.16
N ALA A 82 4.88 7.59 21.95
CA ALA A 82 3.66 6.96 21.49
C ALA A 82 2.62 8.00 21.02
N ARG A 83 2.42 9.07 21.80
CA ARG A 83 1.51 10.17 21.43
C ARG A 83 1.95 10.88 20.15
N ARG A 84 3.23 11.23 20.01
CA ARG A 84 3.75 11.87 18.79
C ARG A 84 3.49 11.01 17.54
N ALA A 85 3.66 9.70 17.64
CA ALA A 85 3.36 8.80 16.52
C ALA A 85 1.85 8.79 16.16
N MET A 86 0.97 8.84 17.15
CA MET A 86 -0.49 8.96 16.91
C MET A 86 -0.87 10.30 16.28
N ASP A 87 -0.19 11.38 16.68
CA ASP A 87 -0.37 12.71 16.09
C ASP A 87 0.08 12.72 14.62
N VAL A 88 1.25 12.13 14.32
CA VAL A 88 1.75 11.95 12.94
C VAL A 88 0.74 11.17 12.10
N ALA A 89 0.20 10.06 12.62
CA ALA A 89 -0.82 9.28 11.91
C ALA A 89 -2.07 10.11 11.60
N THR A 90 -2.51 10.90 12.57
CA THR A 90 -3.69 11.75 12.43
C THR A 90 -3.46 12.87 11.41
N GLU A 91 -2.27 13.44 11.36
CA GLU A 91 -1.92 14.48 10.38
C GLU A 91 -1.76 13.90 8.98
N SER A 92 -1.05 12.78 8.84
CA SER A 92 -0.87 12.06 7.57
C SER A 92 -2.19 11.61 6.94
N MET A 93 -3.16 11.22 7.78
CA MET A 93 -4.50 10.89 7.31
C MET A 93 -5.36 12.11 6.98
N ARG A 94 -5.00 13.30 7.46
CA ARG A 94 -5.66 14.57 7.12
C ARG A 94 -5.07 15.19 5.86
N GLY A 95 -3.76 15.11 5.68
CA GLY A 95 -3.02 15.57 4.51
C GLY A 95 -2.51 14.39 3.71
N GLY A 96 -3.19 14.05 2.61
CA GLY A 96 -2.70 13.04 1.69
C GLY A 96 -1.36 13.46 1.06
N GLY A 97 -0.24 13.00 1.64
CA GLY A 97 1.11 13.21 1.12
C GLY A 97 1.64 14.66 1.22
N PRO A 98 2.95 14.88 0.98
CA PRO A 98 3.53 16.22 1.02
C PRO A 98 2.98 17.08 -0.12
N GLU A 99 2.01 17.93 0.21
CA GLU A 99 1.51 19.02 -0.63
C GLU A 99 2.64 20.03 -0.86
N GLU A 100 3.24 20.02 -2.04
CA GLU A 100 3.69 21.29 -2.64
C GLU A 100 2.45 22.15 -2.83
N ALA A 101 2.40 23.28 -2.12
CA ALA A 101 1.28 24.20 -2.05
C ALA A 101 0.58 24.43 -3.41
N ALA A 102 -0.55 23.76 -3.61
CA ALA A 102 -1.48 24.01 -4.72
C ALA A 102 -2.66 24.88 -4.24
N PRO A 103 -3.20 25.77 -5.07
CA PRO A 103 -4.21 26.74 -4.66
C PRO A 103 -5.61 26.11 -4.58
N ALA A 104 -6.33 26.43 -3.49
CA ALA A 104 -7.78 26.28 -3.25
C ALA A 104 -8.41 24.89 -3.52
N GLU A 105 -8.60 24.11 -2.44
CA GLU A 105 -9.52 22.97 -2.26
C GLU A 105 -10.16 22.43 -3.56
N ALA A 106 -9.36 21.76 -4.41
CA ALA A 106 -9.94 20.89 -5.42
C ALA A 106 -10.62 19.74 -4.67
N ALA A 107 -11.92 19.54 -4.90
CA ALA A 107 -12.65 18.44 -4.26
C ALA A 107 -11.94 17.11 -4.57
N VAL A 108 -11.64 16.33 -3.52
CA VAL A 108 -11.05 15.00 -3.66
C VAL A 108 -11.98 14.17 -4.55
N PRO A 109 -11.49 13.62 -5.68
CA PRO A 109 -12.32 12.88 -6.61
C PRO A 109 -12.93 11.65 -5.93
N ARG A 110 -14.21 11.39 -6.20
CA ARG A 110 -14.97 10.30 -5.57
C ARG A 110 -15.10 9.05 -6.43
N SER A 111 -14.56 9.11 -7.63
CA SER A 111 -14.55 8.01 -8.59
C SER A 111 -13.24 7.97 -9.35
N LEU A 112 -12.88 6.79 -9.85
CA LEU A 112 -11.70 6.60 -10.69
C LEU A 112 -11.79 7.45 -11.95
N GLU A 113 -12.98 7.55 -12.56
CA GLU A 113 -13.21 8.31 -13.77
C GLU A 113 -13.00 9.81 -13.56
N GLU A 114 -13.48 10.35 -12.43
CA GLU A 114 -13.26 11.74 -12.03
C GLU A 114 -11.78 12.02 -11.76
N ALA A 115 -11.10 11.11 -11.07
CA ALA A 115 -9.66 11.22 -10.78
C ALA A 115 -8.81 11.17 -12.06
N ALA A 116 -9.10 10.24 -12.97
CA ALA A 116 -8.38 10.14 -14.24
C ALA A 116 -8.59 11.39 -15.11
N ALA A 117 -9.82 11.91 -15.15
CA ALA A 117 -10.14 13.12 -15.90
C ALA A 117 -9.46 14.37 -15.32
N SER A 118 -9.31 14.47 -14.00
CA SER A 118 -8.67 15.63 -13.36
C SER A 118 -7.14 15.62 -13.52
N LEU A 119 -6.52 14.44 -13.54
CA LEU A 119 -5.08 14.29 -13.79
C LEU A 119 -4.70 14.52 -15.26
N GLY A 120 -5.60 14.16 -16.20
CA GLY A 120 -5.46 14.46 -17.62
C GLY A 120 -4.53 13.52 -18.41
N ASP A 121 -3.36 13.19 -17.87
CA ASP A 121 -2.37 12.30 -18.51
C ASP A 121 -2.14 10.98 -17.76
N ALA A 122 -3.01 10.68 -16.78
CA ALA A 122 -3.00 9.42 -16.06
C ALA A 122 -3.08 8.22 -17.03
N ASN A 123 -2.17 7.26 -16.88
CA ASN A 123 -2.08 6.07 -17.73
C ASN A 123 -2.11 4.76 -16.93
N ILE A 124 -2.09 4.82 -15.60
CA ILE A 124 -2.09 3.66 -14.72
C ILE A 124 -2.95 3.92 -13.48
N ALA A 125 -3.68 2.89 -13.06
CA ALA A 125 -4.41 2.84 -11.80
C ALA A 125 -3.76 1.82 -10.86
N VAL A 126 -3.50 2.23 -9.61
CA VAL A 126 -3.10 1.32 -8.53
C VAL A 126 -4.35 0.97 -7.72
N VAL A 127 -4.71 -0.31 -7.71
CA VAL A 127 -5.92 -0.82 -7.04
C VAL A 127 -5.51 -1.60 -5.80
N SER A 128 -5.85 -1.05 -4.63
CA SER A 128 -5.49 -1.54 -3.29
C SER A 128 -6.71 -1.71 -2.35
N VAL A 129 -7.92 -1.83 -2.93
CA VAL A 129 -9.20 -2.06 -2.23
C VAL A 129 -9.32 -3.52 -1.73
N PRO A 130 -10.31 -3.89 -0.90
CA PRO A 130 -10.51 -5.28 -0.51
C PRO A 130 -10.73 -6.20 -1.72
N GLY A 131 -10.22 -7.43 -1.65
CA GLY A 131 -10.18 -8.36 -2.79
C GLY A 131 -11.52 -8.60 -3.48
N GLU A 132 -12.61 -8.63 -2.71
CA GLU A 132 -13.98 -8.79 -3.23
C GLU A 132 -14.43 -7.66 -4.17
N TYR A 133 -13.85 -6.45 -4.05
CA TYR A 133 -14.16 -5.29 -4.89
C TYR A 133 -13.08 -5.03 -5.96
N ALA A 134 -11.91 -5.63 -5.82
CA ALA A 134 -10.73 -5.28 -6.61
C ALA A 134 -10.91 -5.58 -8.11
N ALA A 135 -11.61 -6.67 -8.46
CA ALA A 135 -11.88 -7.00 -9.85
C ALA A 135 -12.81 -5.98 -10.53
N LEU A 136 -13.82 -5.47 -9.79
CA LEU A 136 -14.72 -4.43 -10.29
C LEU A 136 -13.96 -3.13 -10.57
N GLU A 137 -13.13 -2.70 -9.62
CA GLU A 137 -12.34 -1.47 -9.78
C GLU A 137 -11.31 -1.59 -10.91
N ALA A 138 -10.64 -2.73 -11.05
CA ALA A 138 -9.75 -3.00 -12.17
C ALA A 138 -10.49 -2.95 -13.52
N HIS A 139 -11.71 -3.49 -13.58
CA HIS A 139 -12.54 -3.38 -14.79
C HIS A 139 -12.94 -1.94 -15.13
N LYS A 140 -13.19 -1.08 -14.14
CA LYS A 140 -13.43 0.35 -14.37
C LYS A 140 -12.18 1.05 -14.91
N ALA A 141 -11.02 0.79 -14.29
CA ALA A 141 -9.73 1.32 -14.75
C ALA A 141 -9.45 0.96 -16.22
N LEU A 142 -9.64 -0.31 -16.59
CA LEU A 142 -9.49 -0.75 -17.98
C LEU A 142 -10.47 -0.07 -18.94
N SER A 143 -11.73 0.16 -18.51
CA SER A 143 -12.71 0.92 -19.32
C SER A 143 -12.29 2.37 -19.52
N ALA A 144 -11.57 2.96 -18.56
CA ALA A 144 -11.02 4.31 -18.63
C ALA A 144 -9.71 4.38 -19.44
N GLY A 145 -9.23 3.27 -20.00
CA GLY A 145 -8.00 3.23 -20.79
C GLY A 145 -6.71 3.19 -19.96
N LEU A 146 -6.81 2.86 -18.67
CA LEU A 146 -5.65 2.80 -17.76
C LEU A 146 -5.07 1.39 -17.70
N HIS A 147 -3.74 1.31 -17.66
CA HIS A 147 -3.05 0.12 -17.14
C HIS A 147 -3.42 -0.08 -15.67
N VAL A 148 -3.30 -1.31 -15.16
CA VAL A 148 -3.65 -1.61 -13.76
C VAL A 148 -2.48 -2.28 -13.06
N LEU A 149 -2.09 -1.73 -11.91
CA LEU A 149 -1.41 -2.48 -10.86
C LEU A 149 -2.44 -2.91 -9.82
N LEU A 150 -2.76 -4.19 -9.82
CA LEU A 150 -3.69 -4.82 -8.89
C LEU A 150 -2.90 -5.33 -7.69
N PHE A 151 -2.71 -4.44 -6.72
CA PHE A 151 -2.04 -4.73 -5.45
C PHE A 151 -2.88 -5.67 -4.59
N SER A 152 -4.20 -5.47 -4.59
CA SER A 152 -5.16 -6.30 -3.85
C SER A 152 -4.94 -7.79 -4.09
N ASP A 153 -5.01 -8.56 -3.00
CA ASP A 153 -5.01 -10.02 -3.01
C ASP A 153 -6.43 -10.57 -2.78
N HIS A 154 -6.58 -11.90 -2.72
CA HIS A 154 -7.85 -12.62 -2.53
C HIS A 154 -8.85 -12.39 -3.66
N VAL A 155 -8.35 -12.14 -4.88
CA VAL A 155 -9.14 -12.09 -6.10
C VAL A 155 -9.22 -13.51 -6.69
N PRO A 156 -10.42 -14.02 -7.05
CA PRO A 156 -10.58 -15.31 -7.70
C PRO A 156 -9.71 -15.45 -8.96
N VAL A 157 -9.26 -16.67 -9.26
CA VAL A 157 -8.41 -16.93 -10.43
C VAL A 157 -9.16 -16.69 -11.74
N GLU A 158 -10.45 -17.00 -11.76
CA GLU A 158 -11.32 -16.76 -12.91
C GLU A 158 -11.43 -15.27 -13.25
N ASP A 159 -11.46 -14.41 -12.22
CA ASP A 159 -11.48 -12.96 -12.37
C ASP A 159 -10.13 -12.44 -12.86
N GLU A 160 -9.01 -12.95 -12.32
CA GLU A 160 -7.67 -12.64 -12.82
C GLU A 160 -7.53 -12.96 -14.32
N VAL A 161 -7.92 -14.16 -14.74
CA VAL A 161 -7.89 -14.58 -16.15
C VAL A 161 -8.74 -13.68 -17.01
N THR A 162 -9.95 -13.33 -16.54
CA THR A 162 -10.86 -12.44 -17.26
C THR A 162 -10.29 -11.04 -17.41
N LEU A 163 -9.69 -10.49 -16.34
CA LEU A 163 -9.05 -9.18 -16.32
C LEU A 163 -7.87 -9.12 -17.29
N LYS A 164 -6.95 -10.09 -17.22
CA LYS A 164 -5.75 -10.13 -18.07
C LYS A 164 -6.09 -10.30 -19.54
N ARG A 165 -7.07 -11.15 -19.88
CA ARG A 165 -7.57 -11.29 -21.25
C ARG A 165 -8.17 -10.00 -21.77
N ARG A 166 -9.07 -9.39 -20.98
CA ARG A 166 -9.69 -8.12 -21.35
C ARG A 166 -8.66 -7.01 -21.54
N ALA A 167 -7.65 -6.94 -20.67
CA ALA A 167 -6.57 -5.97 -20.80
C ALA A 167 -5.79 -6.19 -22.10
N ALA A 168 -5.45 -7.43 -22.43
CA ALA A 168 -4.79 -7.76 -23.69
C ALA A 168 -5.63 -7.35 -24.92
N ASP A 169 -6.94 -7.61 -24.91
CA ASP A 169 -7.86 -7.19 -25.98
C ASP A 169 -7.92 -5.66 -26.15
N LEU A 170 -7.71 -4.91 -25.07
CA LEU A 170 -7.66 -3.45 -25.05
C LEU A 170 -6.26 -2.88 -25.32
N GLY A 171 -5.22 -3.73 -25.45
CA GLY A 171 -3.83 -3.28 -25.55
C GLY A 171 -3.27 -2.70 -24.24
N LEU A 172 -3.86 -3.04 -23.10
CA LEU A 172 -3.50 -2.61 -21.75
C LEU A 172 -2.80 -3.74 -20.98
N LEU A 173 -2.28 -3.40 -19.79
CA LEU A 173 -1.58 -4.33 -18.90
C LEU A 173 -2.33 -4.40 -17.57
N VAL A 174 -2.43 -5.61 -17.02
CA VAL A 174 -2.85 -5.86 -15.64
C VAL A 174 -1.71 -6.61 -14.95
N MET A 175 -1.06 -5.92 -14.02
CA MET A 175 -0.03 -6.43 -13.13
C MET A 175 -0.71 -6.90 -11.85
N GLY A 176 -0.67 -8.19 -11.52
CA GLY A 176 -1.39 -8.76 -10.38
C GLY A 176 -2.58 -9.62 -10.80
N PRO A 177 -3.45 -10.05 -9.87
CA PRO A 177 -3.57 -9.66 -8.46
C PRO A 177 -2.35 -9.96 -7.58
N GLY A 178 -2.27 -9.32 -6.42
CA GLY A 178 -1.17 -9.50 -5.46
C GLY A 178 0.19 -8.98 -5.96
N ALA A 179 0.21 -8.10 -6.96
CA ALA A 179 1.44 -7.49 -7.45
C ALA A 179 1.89 -6.38 -6.50
N GLY A 180 2.64 -6.76 -5.47
CA GLY A 180 3.09 -5.84 -4.42
C GLY A 180 4.20 -4.88 -4.83
N THR A 181 4.96 -5.18 -5.89
CA THR A 181 6.15 -4.41 -6.29
C THR A 181 6.17 -4.14 -7.77
N ALA A 182 6.22 -2.86 -8.15
CA ALA A 182 6.57 -2.41 -9.49
C ALA A 182 7.33 -1.07 -9.45
N MET A 183 8.07 -0.77 -10.51
CA MET A 183 8.72 0.51 -10.74
C MET A 183 8.70 0.80 -12.24
N LEU A 184 8.04 1.85 -12.70
CA LEU A 184 7.95 2.17 -14.13
C LEU A 184 8.55 3.54 -14.40
N GLY A 185 9.58 3.62 -15.25
CA GLY A 185 10.27 4.88 -15.52
C GLY A 185 10.89 5.51 -14.26
N GLY A 186 11.25 4.69 -13.26
CA GLY A 186 11.73 5.15 -11.95
C GLY A 186 10.63 5.49 -10.92
N ALA A 187 9.35 5.51 -11.31
CA ALA A 187 8.24 5.71 -10.37
C ALA A 187 7.90 4.40 -9.67
N GLY A 188 8.04 4.34 -8.35
CA GLY A 188 7.66 3.17 -7.54
C GLY A 188 6.15 3.05 -7.42
N LEU A 189 5.62 1.83 -7.55
CA LEU A 189 4.22 1.51 -7.41
C LEU A 189 4.06 0.35 -6.42
N GLY A 190 3.33 0.58 -5.32
CA GLY A 190 3.34 -0.32 -4.18
C GLY A 190 4.68 -0.27 -3.44
N PHE A 191 5.22 -1.44 -3.08
CA PHE A 191 6.54 -1.56 -2.46
C PHE A 191 7.65 -1.47 -3.49
N ALA A 192 8.50 -0.45 -3.41
CA ALA A 192 9.62 -0.25 -4.32
C ALA A 192 10.88 0.22 -3.57
N ASN A 193 12.04 0.16 -4.24
CA ASN A 193 13.32 0.56 -3.67
C ASN A 193 13.92 1.68 -4.52
N ALA A 194 14.40 2.74 -3.87
CA ALA A 194 15.18 3.78 -4.53
C ALA A 194 16.53 3.19 -4.98
N VAL A 195 16.65 2.94 -6.27
CA VAL A 195 17.87 2.37 -6.88
C VAL A 195 18.42 3.29 -7.95
N ARG A 196 19.64 2.97 -8.41
CA ARG A 196 20.30 3.75 -9.46
C ARG A 196 19.56 3.48 -10.77
N PRO A 197 19.19 4.50 -11.55
CA PRO A 197 18.70 4.29 -12.91
C PRO A 197 19.78 3.58 -13.74
N GLY A 198 19.37 2.61 -14.57
CA GLY A 198 20.33 1.88 -15.40
C GLY A 198 19.65 1.01 -16.45
N PRO A 199 20.43 0.13 -17.11
CA PRO A 199 19.98 -0.54 -18.33
C PRO A 199 19.09 -1.77 -18.07
N VAL A 200 18.94 -2.20 -16.82
CA VAL A 200 18.27 -3.47 -16.51
C VAL A 200 16.77 -3.26 -16.31
N ARG A 201 15.96 -4.15 -16.90
CA ARG A 201 14.53 -4.28 -16.63
C ARG A 201 14.25 -5.61 -15.95
N VAL A 202 13.43 -5.59 -14.91
CA VAL A 202 13.07 -6.78 -14.13
C VAL A 202 11.59 -7.10 -14.39
N VAL A 203 11.29 -8.37 -14.61
CA VAL A 203 9.92 -8.89 -14.60
C VAL A 203 9.88 -10.00 -13.56
N ALA A 204 8.95 -9.93 -12.61
CA ALA A 204 8.92 -10.85 -11.48
C ALA A 204 7.50 -11.19 -11.03
N ALA A 205 7.26 -12.48 -10.76
CA ALA A 205 6.06 -12.94 -10.07
C ALA A 205 6.20 -12.88 -8.54
N ALA A 206 7.38 -12.57 -8.01
CA ALA A 206 7.64 -12.45 -6.58
C ALA A 206 8.07 -11.01 -6.23
N GLY A 207 7.29 -10.32 -5.39
CA GLY A 207 7.53 -8.91 -5.03
C GLY A 207 8.88 -8.68 -4.34
N THR A 208 9.09 -9.31 -3.18
CA THR A 208 10.38 -9.21 -2.45
C THR A 208 11.56 -9.76 -3.26
N GLY A 209 11.33 -10.74 -4.13
CA GLY A 209 12.33 -11.22 -5.08
C GLY A 209 12.75 -10.14 -6.09
N ALA A 210 11.80 -9.35 -6.58
CA ALA A 210 12.08 -8.19 -7.42
C ALA A 210 12.87 -7.12 -6.64
N GLN A 211 12.47 -6.79 -5.41
CA GLN A 211 13.17 -5.81 -4.56
C GLN A 211 14.62 -6.22 -4.28
N GLU A 212 14.86 -7.50 -4.01
CA GLU A 212 16.21 -8.01 -3.78
C GLU A 212 17.06 -7.93 -5.06
N ALA A 213 16.49 -8.32 -6.21
CA ALA A 213 17.18 -8.19 -7.50
C ALA A 213 17.57 -6.73 -7.79
N MET A 214 16.66 -5.78 -7.55
CA MET A 214 16.94 -4.34 -7.69
C MET A 214 18.12 -3.90 -6.81
N THR A 215 18.09 -4.31 -5.54
CA THR A 215 19.08 -3.92 -4.53
C THR A 215 20.45 -4.50 -4.86
N LEU A 216 20.52 -5.76 -5.30
CA LEU A 216 21.76 -6.40 -5.74
C LEU A 216 22.35 -5.72 -6.97
N LEU A 217 21.53 -5.41 -7.97
CA LEU A 217 21.98 -4.69 -9.17
C LEU A 217 22.57 -3.33 -8.82
N HIS A 218 21.91 -2.57 -7.95
CA HIS A 218 22.42 -1.29 -7.46
C HIS A 218 23.76 -1.46 -6.73
N ARG A 219 23.83 -2.42 -5.79
CA ARG A 219 25.05 -2.71 -5.00
C ARG A 219 26.23 -3.12 -5.87
N TRP A 220 25.99 -3.81 -6.98
CA TRP A 220 27.05 -4.18 -7.95
C TRP A 220 27.36 -3.10 -8.98
N GLY A 221 26.85 -1.88 -8.79
CA GLY A 221 27.16 -0.72 -9.63
C GLY A 221 26.36 -0.65 -10.93
N SER A 222 25.43 -1.58 -11.16
CA SER A 222 24.44 -1.48 -12.23
C SER A 222 23.25 -0.62 -11.77
N GLY A 223 22.22 -0.54 -12.60
CA GLY A 223 20.98 0.16 -12.28
C GLY A 223 19.77 -0.45 -12.99
N VAL A 224 18.59 -0.08 -12.52
CA VAL A 224 17.31 -0.60 -12.97
C VAL A 224 16.49 0.54 -13.58
N SER A 225 15.94 0.34 -14.77
CA SER A 225 15.00 1.31 -15.37
C SER A 225 13.56 1.00 -14.96
N ASP A 226 13.18 -0.27 -15.01
CA ASP A 226 11.81 -0.71 -14.81
C ASP A 226 11.75 -2.06 -14.09
N VAL A 227 10.69 -2.26 -13.30
CA VAL A 227 10.31 -3.48 -12.62
C VAL A 227 8.82 -3.70 -12.84
N VAL A 228 8.46 -4.80 -13.47
CA VAL A 228 7.08 -5.21 -13.71
C VAL A 228 6.77 -6.40 -12.79
N GLY A 229 6.02 -6.16 -11.72
CA GLY A 229 5.47 -7.21 -10.87
C GLY A 229 4.21 -7.79 -11.51
N VAL A 230 4.21 -9.08 -11.87
CA VAL A 230 3.09 -9.69 -12.61
C VAL A 230 2.01 -10.33 -11.73
N GLY A 231 2.30 -10.49 -10.43
CA GLY A 231 1.48 -11.23 -9.48
C GLY A 231 1.95 -12.67 -9.32
N GLY A 232 1.82 -13.24 -8.11
CA GLY A 232 2.37 -14.55 -7.75
C GLY A 232 1.86 -15.73 -8.56
N ARG A 233 0.68 -15.59 -9.17
CA ARG A 233 -0.04 -16.64 -9.90
C ARG A 233 0.09 -16.53 -11.43
N ASP A 234 0.77 -15.51 -11.94
CA ASP A 234 0.83 -15.24 -13.38
C ASP A 234 1.48 -16.37 -14.20
N LEU A 235 2.33 -17.17 -13.56
CA LEU A 235 3.08 -18.26 -14.20
C LEU A 235 2.52 -19.67 -13.90
N SER A 236 1.38 -19.76 -13.19
CA SER A 236 0.78 -21.04 -12.76
C SER A 236 -0.43 -21.46 -13.59
#